data_AF-A0A7W0FZ23-F1
#
_entry.id   AF-A0A7W0FZ23-F1
#
_cell.length_a   1.000
_cell.length_b   1.000
_cell.length_c   1.000
_cell.angle_alpha   90.00
_cell.angle_beta   90.00
_cell.angle_gamma   90.00
#
_symmetry.space_group_name_H-M   'P 1'
#
loop_
_entity.id
_entity.type
_entity.pdbx_description
1 polymer ?
#
loop_
_entity_poly.entity_id
_entity_poly.type
_entity_poly.pdbx_seq_one_letter_code
_entity_poly.pdbx_strand_id
1 'polypeptide(L)' 'MPISPELLDELLKDNISPDDTFGDDVLLQHLTKAVVERALHGALYY' A
#
# COMPACT_ATOMS: atom_id res chain seq x y z
N MET A 1 -9.68 11.61 -1.29
CA MET A 1 -9.63 11.23 -2.71
C MET A 1 -9.92 9.75 -2.81
N PRO A 2 -10.79 9.31 -3.72
CA PRO A 2 -10.96 7.88 -3.98
C PRO A 2 -9.68 7.32 -4.62
N ILE A 3 -9.30 6.10 -4.24
CA ILE A 3 -8.25 5.33 -4.92
C ILE A 3 -8.85 4.83 -6.24
N SER A 4 -8.12 4.97 -7.35
CA SER A 4 -8.62 4.52 -8.64
C SER A 4 -8.65 2.98 -8.73
N PRO A 5 -9.66 2.40 -9.40
CA PRO A 5 -9.74 0.94 -9.58
C PRO A 5 -8.48 0.35 -10.22
N GLU A 6 -7.90 1.04 -11.21
CA GLU A 6 -6.72 0.57 -11.92
C GLU A 6 -5.49 0.49 -11.01
N LEU A 7 -5.39 1.39 -10.02
CA LEU A 7 -4.32 1.36 -9.03
C LEU A 7 -4.53 0.21 -8.03
N LEU A 8 -5.78 -0.06 -7.66
CA LEU A 8 -6.13 -1.22 -6.82
C LEU A 8 -5.78 -2.53 -7.52
N ASP A 9 -6.13 -2.66 -8.80
CA ASP A 9 -5.82 -3.85 -9.60
C ASP A 9 -4.30 -4.07 -9.72
N GLU A 10 -3.52 -3.01 -9.97
CA GLU A 10 -2.05 -3.10 -10.00
C GLU A 10 -1.43 -3.45 -8.65
N LEU A 11 -1.98 -2.96 -7.54
CA LEU A 11 -1.50 -3.30 -6.19
C LEU A 11 -1.81 -4.77 -5.83
N LEU A 12 -2.92 -5.30 -6.33
CA LEU A 12 -3.41 -6.65 -5.99
C LEU A 12 -2.99 -7.73 -6.99
N LYS A 13 -2.39 -7.37 -8.14
CA LYS A 13 -2.12 -8.30 -9.25
C LYS A 13 -1.36 -9.58 -8.88
N ASP A 14 -0.47 -9.50 -7.89
CA ASP A 14 0.37 -10.61 -7.44
C ASP A 14 -0.13 -11.26 -6.14
N ASN A 15 -1.23 -10.75 -5.56
CA ASN A 15 -1.82 -11.26 -4.31
C ASN A 15 -2.94 -12.25 -4.65
N ILE A 16 -2.64 -13.53 -4.44
CA ILE A 16 -3.44 -14.65 -4.93
C ILE A 16 -4.59 -14.98 -3.96
N SER A 17 -4.45 -14.60 -2.69
CA SER A 17 -5.44 -14.85 -1.65
C SER A 17 -5.69 -13.65 -0.73
N PRO A 18 -6.85 -13.62 -0.03
CA PRO A 18 -7.10 -12.65 1.03
C PRO A 18 -6.03 -12.68 2.12
N ASP A 19 -5.47 -13.85 2.44
CA ASP A 19 -4.42 -13.97 3.46
C ASP A 19 -3.14 -13.25 3.02
N ASP A 20 -2.80 -13.22 1.73
CA ASP A 20 -1.66 -12.45 1.18
C ASP A 20 -1.90 -10.91 1.23
N THR A 21 -3.15 -10.50 1.46
CA THR A 21 -3.53 -9.08 1.54
C THR A 21 -3.73 -8.62 3.00
N PHE A 22 -4.31 -9.48 3.85
CA PHE A 22 -4.78 -9.15 5.19
C PHE A 22 -4.06 -9.89 6.34
N GLY A 23 -3.16 -10.84 6.04
CA GLY A 23 -2.37 -11.56 7.04
C GLY A 23 -1.26 -10.73 7.72
N ASP A 24 -0.27 -11.43 8.27
CA ASP A 24 0.89 -10.81 8.91
C ASP A 24 2.05 -10.65 7.91
N ASP A 25 2.72 -9.48 7.93
CA ASP A 25 3.82 -9.14 7.01
C ASP A 25 3.43 -9.13 5.51
N VAL A 26 2.24 -8.61 5.23
CA VAL A 26 1.57 -8.64 3.92
C VAL A 26 1.44 -7.28 3.25
N LEU A 27 0.89 -7.27 2.03
CA LEU A 27 0.71 -6.09 1.17
C LEU A 27 0.24 -4.84 1.90
N LEU A 28 -0.85 -4.91 2.69
CA LEU A 28 -1.41 -3.71 3.34
C LEU A 28 -0.48 -3.13 4.40
N GLN A 29 0.26 -3.97 5.12
CA GLN A 29 1.23 -3.52 6.11
C GLN A 29 2.40 -2.80 5.42
N HIS A 30 2.92 -3.39 4.34
CA HIS A 30 4.00 -2.80 3.53
C HIS A 30 3.56 -1.49 2.87
N LEU A 31 2.34 -1.46 2.30
CA LEU A 31 1.77 -0.26 1.69
C LEU A 31 1.60 0.86 2.72
N THR A 32 1.07 0.55 3.91
CA THR A 32 0.91 1.53 4.99
C THR A 32 2.24 2.13 5.39
N LYS A 33 3.27 1.29 5.57
CA LYS A 33 4.63 1.74 5.88
C LYS A 33 5.19 2.66 4.80
N ALA A 34 5.11 2.26 3.53
CA ALA A 34 5.62 3.04 2.41
C ALA A 34 4.93 4.41 2.28
N VAL A 35 3.62 4.48 2.51
CA VAL A 35 2.86 5.73 2.52
C VAL A 35 3.31 6.65 3.66
N VAL A 36 3.45 6.11 4.87
CA VAL A 36 3.92 6.87 6.05
C VAL A 36 5.33 7.40 5.82
N GLU A 37 6.26 6.56 5.37
CA GLU A 37 7.64 6.97 5.09
C GLU A 37 7.71 8.06 4.02
N ARG A 38 6.91 7.94 2.96
CA ARG A 38 6.86 8.95 1.90
C ARG A 38 6.25 10.28 2.39
N ALA A 39 5.20 10.22 3.21
CA ALA A 39 4.58 11.40 3.79
C ALA A 39 5.54 12.13 4.75
N LEU A 40 6.26 11.37 5.59
CA LEU A 40 7.27 11.92 6.49
C LEU A 40 8.46 12.54 5.73
N HIS A 41 8.95 11.88 4.68
CA HIS A 41 9.97 12.47 3.81
C HIS A 41 9.48 13.75 3.16
N GLY A 42 8.25 13.76 2.64
CA GLY A 42 7.65 14.97 2.09
C GLY A 42 7.64 16.10 3.10
N ALA A 43 7.20 15.85 4.33
CA ALA A 43 7.12 16.85 5.40
C ALA A 43 8.48 17.40 5.87
N LEU A 44 9.58 16.67 5.69
CA LEU A 44 10.93 17.11 6.08
C LEU A 44 11.64 17.95 5.01
N TYR A 45 11.16 17.95 3.77
CA TYR A 45 11.75 18.68 2.64
C TYR A 45 10.90 19.87 2.14
N TYR A 46 9.92 20.33 2.94
CA TYR A 46 9.14 21.56 2.72
C TYR A 46 9.51 22.66 3.72
#